data_AF-A0A932Z0N5-F1
#
_entry.id   AF-A0A932Z0N5-F1
#
_cell.length_a   1.000
_cell.length_b   1.000
_cell.length_c   1.000
_cell.angle_alpha   90.00
_cell.angle_beta   90.00
_cell.angle_gamma   90.00
#
_symmetry.space_group_name_H-M   'P 1'
#
loop_
_entity.id
_entity.type
_entity.pdbx_description
1 polymer ?
#
loop_
_entity_poly.entity_id
_entity_poly.type
_entity_poly.pdbx_seq_one_letter_code
_entity_poly.pdbx_strand_id
1 'polypeptide(L)'
;MKVEFFSAECKLCERTLNMLTQSFPDIEIEVHRQSECKDGSCCALAAQYGVRAVPSLVVDEKVVLVGLPEEDDLKQLSMVLRH
;
A
#
# COMPACT_ATOMS: atom_id res chain seq x y z
N MET A 1 -11.13 -5.18 7.96
CA MET A 1 -9.93 -4.36 7.70
C MET A 1 -9.85 -4.12 6.21
N LYS A 2 -9.69 -2.86 5.79
CA LYS A 2 -9.45 -2.50 4.39
C LYS A 2 -7.96 -2.22 4.21
N VAL A 3 -7.32 -2.94 3.28
CA VAL A 3 -5.88 -2.79 2.98
C VAL A 3 -5.74 -2.32 1.55
N GLU A 4 -5.12 -1.15 1.38
CA GLU A 4 -5.05 -0.45 0.10
C GLU A 4 -3.60 -0.09 -0.22
N PHE A 5 -3.17 -0.31 -1.46
CA PHE A 5 -1.81 -0.04 -1.92
C PHE A 5 -1.83 0.96 -3.08
N PHE A 6 -1.13 2.07 -2.91
CA PHE A 6 -1.03 3.13 -3.92
C PHE A 6 0.25 2.97 -4.74
N SER A 7 0.09 2.87 -6.07
CA SER A 7 1.17 2.52 -7.00
C SER A 7 1.25 3.48 -8.19
N ALA A 8 2.46 3.93 -8.51
CA ALA A 8 2.77 4.57 -9.80
C ALA A 8 3.26 3.57 -10.86
N GLU A 9 3.06 2.27 -10.64
CA GLU A 9 3.44 1.19 -11.59
C GLU A 9 4.94 1.22 -11.97
N CYS A 10 5.78 1.64 -11.03
CA CYS A 10 7.22 1.60 -11.18
C CYS A 10 7.79 0.31 -10.58
N LYS A 11 9.04 -0.03 -10.95
CA LYS A 11 9.74 -1.24 -10.44
C LYS A 11 9.77 -1.33 -8.91
N LEU A 12 9.86 -0.19 -8.21
CA LEU A 12 9.84 -0.16 -6.75
C LEU A 12 8.45 -0.55 -6.20
N CYS A 13 7.38 -0.12 -6.86
CA CYS A 13 6.01 -0.49 -6.50
C CYS A 13 5.77 -1.99 -6.69
N GLU A 14 6.18 -2.54 -7.84
CA GLU A 14 6.07 -3.98 -8.12
C GLU A 14 6.83 -4.80 -7.09
N ARG A 15 8.09 -4.43 -6.80
CA ARG A 15 8.91 -5.10 -5.79
C ARG A 15 8.25 -5.06 -4.42
N THR A 16 7.76 -3.89 -4.01
CA THR A 16 7.11 -3.70 -2.70
C THR A 16 5.85 -4.54 -2.58
N LEU A 17 4.99 -4.51 -3.60
CA LEU A 17 3.76 -5.30 -3.62
C LEU A 17 4.06 -6.80 -3.54
N ASN A 18 5.05 -7.28 -4.30
CA ASN A 18 5.47 -8.68 -4.24
C ASN A 18 5.98 -9.11 -2.85
N MET A 19 6.74 -8.25 -2.17
CA MET A 19 7.18 -8.54 -0.80
C MET A 19 6.01 -8.62 0.18
N LEU A 20 5.03 -7.72 0.05
CA LEU A 20 3.84 -7.71 0.90
C LEU A 20 2.96 -8.94 0.66
N THR A 21 2.68 -9.30 -0.59
CA THR A 21 1.85 -10.48 -0.91
C THR A 21 2.52 -11.79 -0.53
N GLN A 22 3.86 -11.89 -0.59
CA GLN A 22 4.60 -13.05 -0.11
C GLN A 22 4.61 -13.14 1.43
N SER A 23 4.70 -12.00 2.12
CA SER A 23 4.75 -11.95 3.59
C SER A 23 3.37 -12.14 4.23
N PHE A 24 2.32 -11.72 3.52
CA PHE A 24 0.93 -11.71 4.00
C PHE A 24 -0.01 -12.30 2.93
N PRO A 25 0.14 -13.60 2.58
CA PRO A 25 -0.59 -14.23 1.46
C PRO A 25 -2.11 -14.29 1.67
N ASP A 26 -2.57 -14.22 2.91
CA ASP A 26 -3.99 -14.30 3.27
C ASP A 26 -4.67 -12.92 3.32
N ILE A 27 -3.93 -11.83 3.05
CA ILE A 27 -4.47 -10.46 3.07
C ILE A 27 -4.82 -10.04 1.65
N GLU A 28 -6.09 -9.68 1.43
CA GLU A 28 -6.53 -9.04 0.21
C GLU A 28 -6.09 -7.58 0.18
N ILE A 29 -5.18 -7.25 -0.74
CA ILE A 29 -4.67 -5.88 -0.94
C ILE A 29 -5.34 -5.29 -2.18
N GLU A 30 -6.17 -4.25 -1.98
CA GLU A 30 -6.73 -3.44 -3.07
C GLU A 30 -5.62 -2.55 -3.65
N VAL A 31 -5.35 -2.63 -4.95
CA VAL A 31 -4.25 -1.89 -5.58
C VAL A 31 -4.81 -0.74 -6.42
N HIS A 32 -4.49 0.50 -6.03
CA HIS A 32 -4.80 1.71 -6.79
C HIS A 32 -3.63 2.06 -7.70
N ARG A 33 -3.76 1.78 -9.00
CA ARG A 33 -2.70 2.08 -9.99
C ARG A 33 -2.90 3.43 -10.61
N GLN A 34 -1.83 4.20 -10.79
CA GLN A 34 -1.88 5.48 -11.46
C GLN A 34 -2.56 5.42 -12.85
N SER A 35 -2.37 4.35 -13.62
CA SER A 35 -3.04 4.15 -14.92
C SER A 35 -4.58 4.00 -14.84
N GLU A 36 -5.11 3.57 -13.70
CA GLU A 36 -6.55 3.39 -13.45
C GLU A 36 -7.21 4.73 -13.06
N CYS A 37 -6.42 5.69 -12.59
CA CYS A 37 -6.87 6.96 -12.02
C CYS A 37 -7.10 8.04 -13.09
N LYS A 38 -8.06 7.80 -14.00
CA LYS A 38 -8.32 8.66 -15.17
C LYS A 38 -8.97 10.01 -14.84
N ASP A 39 -9.74 10.07 -13.76
CA ASP A 39 -10.50 11.24 -13.32
C ASP A 39 -9.89 11.91 -12.07
N GLY A 40 -8.76 11.41 -11.59
CA GLY A 40 -8.11 11.88 -10.36
C GLY A 40 -8.71 11.36 -9.05
N SER A 41 -9.70 10.46 -9.11
CA SER A 41 -10.34 9.87 -7.92
C SER A 41 -9.33 9.22 -6.96
N CYS A 42 -8.36 8.45 -7.45
CA CYS A 42 -7.33 7.87 -6.59
C CYS A 42 -6.40 8.94 -5.97
N CYS A 43 -6.12 10.03 -6.68
CA CYS A 43 -5.30 11.12 -6.14
C CYS A 43 -6.04 11.82 -4.99
N ALA A 44 -7.36 12.01 -5.14
CA ALA A 44 -8.20 12.55 -4.08
C ALA A 44 -8.25 11.61 -2.87
N LEU A 45 -8.41 10.30 -3.11
CA LEU A 45 -8.40 9.28 -2.05
C LEU A 45 -7.05 9.21 -1.34
N ALA A 46 -5.94 9.16 -2.10
CA ALA A 46 -4.58 9.21 -1.59
C ALA A 46 -4.37 10.45 -0.72
N ALA A 47 -4.82 11.62 -1.17
CA ALA A 47 -4.73 12.87 -0.41
C ALA A 47 -5.56 12.82 0.89
N GLN A 48 -6.78 12.26 0.84
CA GLN A 48 -7.63 12.08 2.02
C GLN A 48 -6.94 11.22 3.09
N TYR A 49 -6.26 10.14 2.69
CA TYR A 49 -5.50 9.28 3.60
C TYR A 49 -4.14 9.86 4.01
N GLY A 50 -3.71 10.98 3.42
CA GLY A 50 -2.41 11.60 3.69
C GLY A 50 -1.23 10.90 3.00
N VAL A 51 -1.47 10.13 1.93
CA VAL A 51 -0.42 9.54 1.10
C VAL A 51 0.32 10.66 0.36
N ARG A 52 1.64 10.73 0.57
CA ARG A 52 2.52 11.77 -0.03
C ARG A 52 3.53 11.22 -1.02
N ALA A 53 3.71 9.91 -1.05
CA ALA A 53 4.66 9.22 -1.92
C ALA A 53 4.13 7.83 -2.26
N VAL A 54 4.66 7.24 -3.33
CA VAL A 54 4.38 5.87 -3.74
C VAL A 54 5.68 5.09 -3.90
N PRO A 55 5.70 3.77 -3.63
CA PRO A 55 4.59 2.98 -3.12
C PRO A 55 4.20 3.33 -1.67
N SER A 56 2.93 3.22 -1.32
CA SER A 56 2.45 3.35 0.06
C SER A 56 1.36 2.32 0.36
N LEU A 57 1.36 1.79 1.58
CA LEU A 57 0.31 0.91 2.09
C LEU A 57 -0.54 1.66 3.11
N VAL A 58 -1.84 1.54 2.96
CA VAL A 58 -2.86 2.11 3.83
C VAL A 58 -3.67 0.97 4.45
N VAL A 59 -3.92 1.04 5.75
CA VAL A 59 -4.80 0.13 6.48
C VAL A 59 -5.82 0.96 7.22
N ASP A 60 -7.10 0.71 6.96
CA ASP A 60 -8.23 1.43 7.55
C ASP A 60 -7.99 2.96 7.55
N GLU A 61 -7.76 3.51 6.36
CA GLU A 61 -7.54 4.94 6.08
C GLU A 61 -6.23 5.54 6.64
N LYS A 62 -5.37 4.74 7.28
CA LYS A 62 -4.08 5.18 7.83
C LYS A 62 -2.90 4.67 7.01
N VAL A 63 -1.98 5.56 6.65
CA VAL A 63 -0.71 5.17 6.03
C VAL A 63 0.13 4.42 7.07
N VAL A 64 0.45 3.16 6.78
CA VAL A 64 1.23 2.27 7.66
C VAL A 64 2.61 1.93 7.07
N LEU A 65 2.82 2.17 5.78
CA LEU A 65 4.09 1.98 5.11
C LEU A 65 4.24 3.00 3.98
N VAL A 66 5.45 3.56 3.84
CA VAL A 66 5.86 4.38 2.69
C VAL A 66 7.18 3.85 2.16
N GLY A 67 7.24 3.57 0.86
CA GLY A 67 8.43 3.04 0.19
C GLY A 67 8.59 1.53 0.31
N LEU A 68 9.83 1.07 0.19
CA LEU A 68 10.18 -0.34 0.25
C LEU A 68 10.35 -0.76 1.72
N PRO A 69 9.63 -1.80 2.20
CA PRO A 69 9.71 -2.22 3.58
C PRO A 69 11.03 -2.94 3.87
N GLU A 70 11.60 -2.66 5.02
CA GLU A 70 12.65 -3.46 5.65
C GLU A 70 12.05 -4.57 6.53
N GLU A 71 12.88 -5.46 7.09
CA GLU A 71 12.39 -6.57 7.92
C GLU A 71 11.59 -6.09 9.13
N ASP A 72 11.99 -4.98 9.75
CA ASP A 72 11.29 -4.45 10.92
C ASP A 72 9.95 -3.83 10.55
N ASP A 73 9.82 -3.25 9.35
CA ASP A 73 8.52 -2.79 8.83
C ASP A 73 7.57 -3.99 8.66
N LEU A 74 8.06 -5.10 8.10
CA LEU A 74 7.25 -6.31 7.93
C LEU A 74 6.81 -6.90 9.29
N LYS A 75 7.67 -6.86 10.31
CA LYS A 75 7.29 -7.27 11.68
C LYS A 75 6.19 -6.37 12.24
N GLN A 76 6.32 -5.05 12.10
CA GLN A 76 5.29 -4.12 12.57
C GLN A 76 3.96 -4.31 11.82
N LEU A 77 4.02 -4.47 10.49
CA LEU A 77 2.84 -4.75 9.67
C LEU A 77 2.15 -6.05 10.10
N SER A 78 2.89 -7.08 10.52
CA SER A 78 2.29 -8.32 11.03
C SER A 78 1.44 -8.12 12.28
N MET A 79 1.72 -7.09 13.10
CA MET A 79 0.91 -6.76 14.27
C MET A 79 -0.36 -6.00 13.86
N VAL A 80 -0.30 -5.22 12.79
CA VAL A 80 -1.45 -4.46 12.27
C VAL A 80 -2.39 -5.37 11.48
N LEU A 81 -1.86 -6.27 10.65
CA LEU A 81 -2.62 -7.06 9.68
C LEU A 81 -3.20 -8.37 10.24
N ARG A 82 -2.86 -8.76 11.47
CA ARG A 82 -3.35 -10.00 12.13
C ARG A 82 -4.53 -9.78 13.08
N HIS A 83 -5.06 -8.56 13.16
CA HIS A 83 -6.22 -8.19 13.98
C HIS A 83 -7.40 -7.76 13.09
#